data_AF-A0A7M5V3Y9-F1
#
_entry.id   AF-A0A7M5V3Y9-F1
#
_cell.length_a   1.000
_cell.length_b   1.000
_cell.length_c   1.000
_cell.angle_alpha   90.00
_cell.angle_beta   90.00
_cell.angle_gamma   90.00
#
_symmetry.space_group_name_H-M   'P 1'
#
loop_
_entity.id
_entity.type
_entity.pdbx_description
1 polymer ?
#
loop_
_entity_poly.entity_id
_entity_poly.type
_entity_poly.pdbx_seq_one_letter_code
_entity_poly.pdbx_strand_id
1 'polypeptide(L)'
;TCYFNKSMRLPCKHIFAYRAENDLKLFDPDTCDPRWSQEYYYQHQRLYTHQQDKNESTMNQPISVSVSTPRDLKKMNHNEKFREANDVCTKLANLACEVGSDSFERRLHLLKDLQRIWENNDETSLLFWSEPQHVNNSNGENATDKTT
;
A
#
# COMPACT_ATOMS: atom_id res chain seq x y z
N THR A 1 4.05 36.60 6.39
CA THR A 1 5.14 35.76 5.83
C THR A 1 4.59 34.36 5.56
N CYS A 2 4.83 33.76 4.39
CA CYS A 2 4.24 32.46 4.04
C CYS A 2 5.19 31.29 4.34
N TYR A 3 4.75 30.31 5.13
CA TYR A 3 5.55 29.12 5.47
C TYR A 3 5.89 28.27 4.25
N PHE A 4 4.93 28.05 3.34
CA PHE A 4 5.16 27.27 2.12
C PHE A 4 6.33 27.83 1.29
N ASN A 5 6.36 29.15 1.06
CA ASN A 5 7.46 29.78 0.35
C ASN A 5 8.79 29.66 1.11
N LYS A 6 8.78 29.78 2.44
CA LYS A 6 10.00 29.63 3.25
C LYS A 6 10.58 28.21 3.21
N SER A 7 9.71 27.20 3.25
CA SER A 7 10.11 25.79 3.31
C SER A 7 10.41 25.21 1.93
N MET A 8 9.54 25.45 0.96
CA MET A 8 9.65 24.86 -0.38
C MET A 8 10.38 25.77 -1.37
N ARG A 9 10.49 27.08 -1.08
CA ARG A 9 11.01 28.10 -2.03
C ARG A 9 10.35 28.03 -3.41
N LEU A 10 9.06 27.76 -3.39
CA LEU A 10 8.17 27.74 -4.55
C LEU A 10 7.14 28.88 -4.44
N PRO A 11 6.65 29.40 -5.58
CA PRO A 11 5.56 30.35 -5.61
C PRO A 11 4.36 29.84 -4.84
N CYS A 12 3.86 30.65 -3.91
CA CYS A 12 2.70 30.34 -3.09
C CYS A 12 1.49 31.15 -3.55
N LYS A 13 0.29 30.82 -3.03
CA LYS A 13 -0.94 31.59 -3.32
C LYS A 13 -0.81 33.10 -3.10
N HIS A 14 0.01 33.52 -2.13
CA HIS A 14 0.22 34.96 -1.84
C HIS A 14 1.06 35.64 -2.92
N ILE A 15 2.03 34.93 -3.51
CA ILE A 15 2.84 35.45 -4.62
C ILE A 15 1.96 35.59 -5.87
N PHE A 16 1.12 34.59 -6.15
CA PHE A 16 0.19 34.66 -7.27
C PHE A 16 -0.86 35.77 -7.12
N ALA A 17 -1.42 35.94 -5.92
CA ALA A 17 -2.36 37.03 -5.63
C ALA A 17 -1.72 38.41 -5.85
N TYR A 18 -0.53 38.63 -5.27
CA TYR A 18 0.22 39.88 -5.47
C TYR A 18 0.49 40.17 -6.95
N ARG A 19 0.91 39.15 -7.72
CA ARG A 19 1.20 39.33 -9.16
C ARG A 19 -0.06 39.64 -9.96
N ALA A 20 -1.17 39.00 -9.64
CA ALA A 20 -2.46 39.29 -10.27
C ALA A 20 -2.95 40.72 -9.95
N GLU A 21 -2.77 41.20 -8.72
CA GLU A 21 -3.14 42.56 -8.30
C GLU A 21 -2.27 43.65 -8.95
N ASN A 22 -1.03 43.32 -9.34
CA ASN A 22 -0.06 44.25 -9.92
C ASN A 22 0.07 44.09 -11.44
N ASP A 23 -0.86 43.39 -12.09
CA ASP A 23 -0.86 43.13 -13.54
C ASP A 23 0.46 42.52 -14.07
N LEU A 24 1.09 41.68 -13.24
CA LEU A 24 2.27 40.93 -13.61
C LEU A 24 1.87 39.56 -14.17
N LYS A 25 2.71 39.00 -15.05
CA LYS A 25 2.54 37.61 -15.51
C LYS A 25 2.42 36.68 -14.31
N LEU A 26 1.38 35.83 -14.30
CA LEU A 26 1.08 34.97 -13.16
C LEU A 26 2.25 34.04 -12.80
N PHE A 27 2.89 33.47 -13.82
CA PHE A 27 4.08 32.65 -13.67
C PHE A 27 5.35 33.42 -14.09
N ASP A 28 6.41 33.20 -13.34
CA ASP A 28 7.71 33.81 -13.53
C ASP A 28 8.79 32.85 -13.02
N PRO A 29 9.69 32.35 -13.87
CA PRO A 29 10.73 31.40 -13.48
C PRO A 29 11.58 31.88 -12.30
N ASP A 30 11.81 33.19 -12.19
CA ASP A 30 12.64 33.78 -11.13
C ASP A 30 11.98 33.70 -9.74
N THR A 31 10.68 33.38 -9.69
CA THR A 31 9.96 33.16 -8.43
C THR A 31 10.13 31.74 -7.88
N CYS A 32 10.74 30.84 -8.65
CA CYS A 32 11.07 29.48 -8.24
C CYS A 32 12.57 29.38 -7.91
N ASP A 33 12.92 28.70 -6.82
CA ASP A 33 14.33 28.39 -6.54
C ASP A 33 14.93 27.49 -7.66
N PRO A 34 16.17 27.75 -8.14
CA PRO A 34 16.81 26.97 -9.20
C PRO A 34 16.84 25.46 -8.95
N ARG A 35 16.80 25.03 -7.69
CA ARG A 35 16.69 23.61 -7.31
C ARG A 35 15.51 22.89 -7.96
N TRP A 36 14.45 23.61 -8.31
CA TRP A 36 13.26 23.07 -8.97
C TRP A 36 13.34 23.11 -10.50
N SER A 37 14.43 23.67 -11.06
CA SER A 37 14.66 23.64 -12.50
C SER A 37 15.06 22.24 -12.96
N GLN A 38 14.66 21.90 -14.19
CA GLN A 38 15.04 20.65 -14.82
C GLN A 38 16.58 20.54 -14.96
N GLU A 39 17.24 21.66 -15.27
CA GLU A 39 18.70 21.77 -15.36
C GLU A 39 19.39 21.34 -14.05
N TYR A 40 18.88 21.80 -12.91
CA TYR A 40 19.43 21.43 -11.62
C TYR A 40 19.38 19.92 -11.39
N TYR A 41 18.27 19.26 -11.75
CA TYR A 41 18.15 17.81 -11.64
C TYR A 41 19.12 17.08 -12.57
N TYR A 42 19.31 17.54 -13.81
CA TYR A 42 20.29 16.94 -14.72
C TYR A 42 21.71 16.97 -14.17
N GLN A 43 22.08 18.08 -13.52
CA GLN A 43 23.43 18.25 -12.96
C GLN A 43 23.63 17.50 -11.62
N HIS A 44 22.62 17.50 -10.74
CA HIS A 44 22.78 17.06 -9.34
C HIS A 44 22.21 15.66 -9.05
N GLN A 45 21.39 15.08 -9.94
CA GLN A 45 20.84 13.74 -9.74
C GLN A 45 21.77 12.68 -10.32
N ARG A 46 22.23 11.77 -9.46
CA ARG A 46 23.18 10.68 -9.79
C ARG A 46 22.82 9.85 -11.04
N LEU A 47 21.53 9.75 -11.37
CA LEU A 47 21.04 9.03 -12.56
C LEU A 47 21.43 9.74 -13.88
N TYR A 48 21.56 11.06 -13.86
CA TYR A 48 21.89 11.89 -15.03
C TYR A 48 23.35 12.31 -15.06
N THR A 49 24.00 12.50 -13.91
CA THR A 49 25.43 12.85 -13.83
C THR A 49 26.32 11.78 -14.49
N HIS A 50 25.94 10.49 -14.41
CA HIS A 50 26.67 9.40 -15.09
C HIS A 50 26.47 9.36 -16.62
N GLN A 51 25.52 10.13 -17.17
CA GLN A 51 25.28 10.22 -18.61
C GLN A 51 26.00 11.40 -19.27
N GLN A 52 26.39 12.44 -18.51
CA GLN A 52 27.08 13.61 -19.06
C GLN A 52 28.53 13.31 -19.51
N ASP A 53 29.20 12.31 -18.92
CA ASP A 53 30.55 11.89 -19.36
C ASP A 53 30.56 11.12 -20.70
N LYS A 54 29.39 10.87 -21.33
CA LYS A 54 29.30 10.03 -22.53
C LYS A 54 28.78 10.72 -23.79
N ASN A 55 28.31 11.97 -23.76
CA ASN A 55 27.58 12.52 -24.90
C ASN A 55 27.97 13.97 -25.26
N GLU A 56 29.08 14.15 -25.98
CA GLU A 56 29.24 15.25 -26.95
C GLU A 56 28.77 14.86 -28.37
N SER A 57 28.08 13.73 -28.55
CA SER A 57 27.69 13.29 -29.90
C SER A 57 26.42 12.46 -29.93
N THR A 58 25.27 13.01 -29.55
CA THR A 58 23.98 12.37 -29.92
C THR A 58 22.80 13.34 -29.92
N MET A 59 22.82 14.33 -30.81
CA MET A 59 21.58 14.94 -31.30
C MET A 59 21.10 14.07 -32.48
N ASN A 60 19.89 13.51 -32.40
CA ASN A 60 19.22 12.63 -33.39
C ASN A 60 19.46 11.11 -33.26
N GLN A 61 19.04 10.49 -32.15
CA GLN A 61 18.67 9.07 -32.15
C GLN A 61 17.14 8.96 -31.92
N PRO A 62 16.42 8.12 -32.69
CA PRO A 62 15.00 7.88 -32.46
C PRO A 62 14.83 7.25 -31.06
N ILE A 63 14.00 7.90 -30.24
CA ILE A 63 13.66 7.43 -28.90
C ILE A 63 12.94 6.09 -29.04
N SER A 64 13.63 4.99 -28.74
CA SER A 64 13.01 3.68 -28.61
C SER A 64 12.21 3.67 -27.31
N VAL A 65 10.89 3.79 -27.44
CA VAL A 65 9.95 3.66 -26.32
C VAL A 65 9.78 2.17 -26.04
N SER A 66 10.53 1.65 -25.07
CA SER A 66 10.25 0.32 -24.52
C SER A 66 9.02 0.44 -23.62
N VAL A 67 7.91 -0.14 -24.10
CA VAL A 67 6.70 -0.34 -23.28
C VAL A 67 7.12 -1.19 -22.08
N SER A 68 7.11 -0.60 -20.89
CA SER A 68 7.36 -1.32 -19.65
C SER A 68 6.24 -2.35 -19.51
N THR A 69 6.60 -3.63 -19.53
CA THR A 69 5.68 -4.70 -19.15
C THR A 69 5.11 -4.40 -17.75
N PRO A 70 3.85 -4.79 -17.47
CA PRO A 70 3.21 -4.50 -16.20
C PRO A 70 4.12 -4.95 -15.05
N ARG A 71 4.45 -3.99 -14.18
CA ARG A 71 5.31 -4.09 -13.00
C ARG A 71 5.47 -5.52 -12.51
N ASP A 72 6.69 -6.04 -12.57
CA ASP A 72 7.11 -7.10 -11.66
C ASP A 72 6.58 -6.74 -10.27
N LEU A 73 5.80 -7.66 -9.69
CA LEU A 73 5.18 -7.51 -8.38
C LEU A 73 6.19 -6.89 -7.43
N LYS A 74 5.91 -5.67 -6.95
CA LYS A 74 6.80 -4.93 -6.05
C LYS A 74 7.20 -5.87 -4.91
N LYS A 75 8.44 -6.38 -4.93
CA LYS A 75 8.93 -7.26 -3.88
C LYS A 75 8.90 -6.46 -2.58
N MET A 76 8.05 -6.89 -1.65
CA MET A 76 7.93 -6.22 -0.35
C MET A 76 9.27 -6.27 0.39
N ASN A 77 9.70 -5.13 0.90
CA ASN A 77 10.87 -5.06 1.77
C ASN A 77 10.56 -5.72 3.12
N HIS A 78 11.58 -6.15 3.87
CA HIS A 78 11.48 -6.73 5.20
C HIS A 78 10.52 -5.97 6.13
N ASN A 79 10.64 -4.64 6.20
CA ASN A 79 9.79 -3.82 7.06
C ASN A 79 8.32 -3.82 6.62
N GLU A 80 8.06 -3.89 5.31
CA GLU A 80 6.70 -3.99 4.79
C GLU A 80 6.11 -5.36 5.15
N LYS A 81 6.88 -6.44 4.99
CA LYS A 81 6.47 -7.81 5.37
C LYS A 81 6.17 -7.91 6.86
N PHE A 82 7.05 -7.37 7.70
CA PHE A 82 6.89 -7.40 9.15
C PHE A 82 5.64 -6.63 9.59
N ARG A 83 5.42 -5.43 9.05
CA ARG A 83 4.22 -4.64 9.38
C ARG A 83 2.94 -5.40 9.04
N GLU A 84 2.87 -5.99 7.86
CA GLU A 84 1.68 -6.73 7.41
C GLU A 84 1.42 -7.98 8.27
N ALA A 85 2.46 -8.77 8.56
CA ALA A 85 2.34 -9.92 9.44
C ALA A 85 1.91 -9.51 10.87
N ASN A 86 2.51 -8.44 11.41
CA ASN A 86 2.21 -7.97 12.76
C ASN A 86 0.76 -7.50 12.89
N ASP A 87 0.21 -6.82 11.89
CA ASP A 87 -1.19 -6.39 11.87
C ASP A 87 -2.15 -7.60 11.95
N VAL A 88 -1.85 -8.68 11.23
CA VAL A 88 -2.62 -9.93 11.29
C VAL A 88 -2.50 -10.60 12.66
N CYS A 89 -1.28 -10.77 13.18
CA CYS A 89 -1.04 -11.39 14.48
C CYS A 89 -1.72 -10.62 15.62
N THR A 90 -1.70 -9.28 15.57
CA THR A 90 -2.39 -8.43 16.57
C THR A 90 -3.89 -8.68 16.56
N LYS A 91 -4.51 -8.79 15.38
CA LYS A 91 -5.94 -9.11 15.26
C LYS A 91 -6.25 -10.50 15.79
N LEU A 92 -5.41 -11.50 15.47
CA LEU A 92 -5.57 -12.87 15.99
C LEU A 92 -5.47 -12.91 17.51
N ALA A 93 -4.55 -12.16 18.10
CA ALA A 93 -4.43 -12.05 19.55
C ALA A 93 -5.70 -11.47 20.20
N ASN A 94 -6.24 -10.38 19.62
CA ASN A 94 -7.49 -9.79 20.10
C ASN A 94 -8.66 -10.79 20.00
N LEU A 95 -8.82 -11.46 18.86
CA LEU A 95 -9.85 -12.48 18.67
C LEU A 95 -9.69 -13.66 19.65
N ALA A 96 -8.46 -14.05 19.99
CA ALA A 96 -8.23 -15.07 21.00
C ALA A 96 -8.74 -14.61 22.37
N CYS A 97 -8.48 -13.37 22.78
CA CYS A 97 -8.86 -12.83 24.07
C CYS A 97 -10.38 -12.58 24.24
N GLU A 98 -11.14 -12.46 23.15
CA GLU A 98 -12.60 -12.21 23.19
C GLU A 98 -13.43 -13.43 23.63
N VAL A 99 -12.86 -14.64 23.64
CA VAL A 99 -13.59 -15.88 24.01
C VAL A 99 -13.31 -16.33 25.44
N GLY A 100 -14.15 -17.23 25.96
CA GLY A 100 -13.96 -17.83 27.28
C GLY A 100 -12.66 -18.64 27.41
N SER A 101 -12.24 -18.89 28.65
CA SER A 101 -10.93 -19.44 29.03
C SER A 101 -10.53 -20.71 28.26
N ASP A 102 -11.41 -21.72 28.17
CA ASP A 102 -11.11 -22.98 27.47
C ASP A 102 -10.88 -22.78 25.97
N SER A 103 -11.67 -21.90 25.35
CA SER A 103 -11.55 -21.57 23.92
C SER A 103 -10.31 -20.71 23.65
N PHE A 104 -9.95 -19.83 24.58
CA PHE A 104 -8.71 -19.05 24.52
C PHE A 104 -7.50 -19.96 24.56
N GLU A 105 -7.45 -20.92 25.49
CA GLU A 105 -6.32 -21.86 25.61
C GLU A 105 -6.15 -22.68 24.33
N ARG A 106 -7.25 -23.16 23.74
CA ARG A 106 -7.22 -23.87 22.46
C ARG A 106 -6.69 -22.99 21.32
N ARG A 107 -7.15 -21.74 21.21
CA ARG A 107 -6.67 -20.78 20.19
C ARG A 107 -5.19 -20.44 20.37
N LEU A 108 -4.76 -20.26 21.62
CA LEU A 108 -3.36 -19.98 21.94
C LEU A 108 -2.44 -21.15 21.62
N HIS A 109 -2.88 -22.39 21.88
CA HIS A 109 -2.12 -23.58 21.45
C HIS A 109 -1.95 -23.62 19.94
N LEU A 110 -2.99 -23.35 19.15
CA LEU A 110 -2.87 -23.29 17.69
C LEU A 110 -1.88 -22.22 17.20
N LEU A 111 -1.85 -21.04 17.84
CA LEU A 111 -0.88 -19.99 17.50
C LEU A 111 0.56 -20.41 17.84
N LYS A 112 0.77 -21.11 18.96
CA LYS A 112 2.08 -21.67 19.33
C LYS A 112 2.54 -22.78 18.39
N ASP A 113 1.63 -23.63 17.95
CA ASP A 113 1.92 -24.68 16.97
C ASP A 113 2.32 -24.06 15.63
N LEU A 114 1.60 -23.02 15.18
CA LEU A 114 1.95 -22.27 13.98
C LEU A 114 3.34 -21.64 14.07
N GLN A 115 3.66 -21.01 15.20
CA GLN A 115 4.99 -20.45 15.46
C GLN A 115 6.06 -21.53 15.34
N ARG A 116 5.87 -22.68 16.00
CA ARG A 116 6.84 -23.79 15.99
C ARG A 116 7.07 -24.36 14.59
N ILE A 117 6.02 -24.49 13.78
CA ILE A 117 6.12 -24.96 12.40
C ILE A 117 6.97 -23.99 11.57
N TRP A 118 6.70 -22.69 11.66
CA TRP A 118 7.45 -21.68 10.92
C TRP A 118 8.89 -21.49 11.42
N GLU A 119 9.15 -21.71 12.70
CA GLU A 119 10.52 -21.74 13.25
C GLU A 119 11.36 -22.89 12.67
N ASN A 120 10.72 -24.01 12.31
CA ASN A 120 11.37 -25.13 11.63
C ASN A 120 11.46 -24.94 10.10
N ASN A 121 10.99 -23.81 9.57
CA ASN A 121 10.94 -23.50 8.14
C ASN A 121 10.06 -24.50 7.34
N ASP A 122 9.05 -25.05 8.00
CA ASP A 122 7.99 -25.87 7.41
C ASP A 122 6.74 -25.03 7.11
N GLU A 123 5.91 -25.49 6.17
CA GLU A 123 4.66 -24.82 5.78
C GLU A 123 3.45 -25.62 6.27
N THR A 124 2.37 -24.92 6.66
CA THR A 124 1.13 -25.55 7.13
C THR A 124 -0.10 -24.95 6.45
N SER A 125 -1.12 -25.78 6.25
CA SER A 125 -2.40 -25.40 5.64
C SER A 125 -3.54 -25.64 6.64
N LEU A 126 -4.41 -24.65 6.80
CA LEU A 126 -5.60 -24.79 7.63
C LEU A 126 -6.68 -25.56 6.85
N LEU A 127 -7.08 -26.72 7.36
CA LEU A 127 -8.23 -27.47 6.85
C LEU A 127 -9.48 -27.06 7.63
N PHE A 128 -10.46 -26.50 6.93
CA PHE A 128 -11.76 -26.18 7.51
C PHE A 128 -12.63 -27.44 7.54
N TRP A 129 -13.08 -27.81 8.73
CA TRP A 129 -14.16 -28.78 8.90
C TRP A 129 -15.45 -28.02 9.19
N SER A 130 -16.37 -27.99 8.22
CA SER A 130 -17.74 -27.56 8.44
C SER A 130 -18.56 -28.73 8.94
N GLU A 131 -19.10 -28.63 10.16
CA GLU A 131 -20.05 -29.60 10.69
C GLU A 131 -21.37 -29.50 9.88
N PRO A 132 -21.91 -30.61 9.34
CA PRO A 132 -23.15 -30.56 8.56
C PRO A 132 -24.33 -30.17 9.47
N GLN A 133 -24.97 -29.05 9.14
CA GLN A 133 -26.17 -28.56 9.81
C GLN A 133 -27.30 -29.59 9.63
N HIS A 134 -27.78 -30.17 10.73
CA HIS A 134 -28.93 -31.07 10.74
C HIS A 134 -30.19 -30.26 10.38
N VAL A 135 -30.68 -30.37 9.14
CA VAL A 135 -31.92 -29.75 8.69
C VAL A 135 -33.09 -30.48 9.37
N ASN A 136 -33.63 -29.92 10.44
CA ASN A 136 -34.88 -30.39 11.03
C ASN A 136 -36.05 -30.01 10.12
N ASN A 137 -36.40 -30.93 9.23
CA ASN A 137 -37.58 -30.82 8.38
C ASN A 137 -38.84 -31.14 9.21
N SER A 138 -39.41 -30.14 9.88
CA SER A 138 -40.76 -30.22 10.43
C SER A 138 -41.75 -29.78 9.33
N ASN A 139 -41.94 -30.67 8.35
CA ASN A 139 -43.03 -30.54 7.39
C ASN A 139 -44.35 -30.89 8.08
N GLY A 140 -45.29 -29.95 8.00
CA GLY A 140 -46.66 -30.13 8.44
C GLY A 140 -47.34 -31.26 7.67
N GLU A 141 -48.05 -32.11 8.41
CA GLU A 141 -49.07 -32.99 7.84
C GLU A 141 -50.45 -32.37 8.05
N ASN A 142 -51.18 -32.42 6.94
CA ASN A 142 -52.43 -31.75 6.65
C ASN A 142 -53.62 -32.28 7.44
N ALA A 143 -54.58 -31.39 7.63
CA ALA A 143 -55.99 -31.71 7.78
C ALA A 143 -56.55 -32.46 6.55
N THR A 144 -57.44 -33.43 6.78
CA THR A 144 -58.68 -33.77 6.02
C THR A 144 -59.31 -35.01 6.69
N ASP A 145 -60.45 -34.88 7.38
CA ASP A 145 -61.85 -35.06 6.90
C ASP A 145 -62.31 -36.54 7.04
N LYS A 146 -63.08 -36.91 8.08
CA LYS A 146 -64.57 -37.09 8.17
C LYS A 146 -65.19 -38.08 7.16
N THR A 147 -66.30 -38.71 7.62
CA THR A 147 -67.27 -39.61 6.95
C THR A 147 -66.77 -41.05 6.70
N THR A 148 -67.42 -42.14 7.11
CA THR A 148 -68.78 -42.45 7.60
C THR A 148 -68.70 -43.71 8.46
#